data_AF-A0A1Q9CM09-F1
#
_entry.id   AF-A0A1Q9CM09-F1
#
_cell.length_a   1.000
_cell.length_b   1.000
_cell.length_c   1.000
_cell.angle_alpha   90.00
_cell.angle_beta   90.00
_cell.angle_gamma   90.00
#
_symmetry.space_group_name_H-M   'P 1'
#
loop_
_entity.id
_entity.type
_entity.pdbx_description
1 polymer ?
#
loop_
_entity_poly.entity_id
_entity_poly.type
_entity_poly.pdbx_seq_one_letter_code
_entity_poly.pdbx_strand_id
1 'polypeptide(L)'
;MDAFSYEQACKATAALRIEHDIEAKAREGPKVDPGPRTSDMTVGEALQEIKDNMMSEKFWVDLGQGVFETRQALEQNSEEGRKKAEACLKEVSDQIKDLQSMYFANERNVIEQIRSLFEREEAVTLGTCLAGVRTTRSEGQETGKQEHRAKGLQQAGSEVIHQQQKKQGPWTFHEVNNKSEVTVEIEVPPSTQKADITVKMQPTRLLIDVKGHEMRPVIDGNLCGEIDVEGSSWTLEEHLAL
;
A
#
# COMPACT_ATOMS: atom_id res chain seq x y z
N MET A 1 -27.30 22.98 -11.76
CA MET A 1 -25.89 22.70 -11.42
C MET A 1 -25.77 22.97 -9.94
N ASP A 2 -25.79 21.92 -9.13
CA ASP A 2 -25.65 22.07 -7.69
C ASP A 2 -24.22 22.50 -7.37
N ALA A 3 -24.08 23.61 -6.65
CA ALA A 3 -22.79 24.14 -6.26
C ALA A 3 -22.09 23.11 -5.35
N PHE A 4 -20.89 22.71 -5.75
CA PHE A 4 -20.03 21.83 -4.94
C PHE A 4 -19.82 22.50 -3.58
N SER A 5 -20.32 21.89 -2.50
CA SER A 5 -20.27 22.53 -1.19
C SER A 5 -18.82 22.55 -0.67
N TYR A 6 -18.49 23.56 0.13
CA TYR A 6 -17.17 23.69 0.77
C TYR A 6 -16.80 22.44 1.58
N GLU A 7 -17.78 21.83 2.25
CA GLU A 7 -17.57 20.60 3.01
C GLU A 7 -17.21 19.41 2.11
N GLN A 8 -17.84 19.27 0.94
CA GLN A 8 -17.51 18.25 -0.06
C GLN A 8 -16.14 18.49 -0.67
N ALA A 9 -15.75 19.75 -0.90
CA ALA A 9 -14.42 20.10 -1.40
C ALA A 9 -13.32 19.75 -0.36
N CYS A 10 -13.56 20.00 0.93
CA CYS A 10 -12.64 19.61 2.00
C CYS A 10 -12.49 18.08 2.10
N LYS A 11 -13.60 17.33 2.05
CA LYS A 11 -13.57 15.85 2.06
C LYS A 11 -12.85 15.29 0.84
N ALA A 12 -13.10 15.83 -0.36
CA ALA A 12 -12.41 15.42 -1.57
C ALA A 12 -10.91 15.74 -1.55
N THR A 13 -10.52 16.90 -1.01
CA THR A 13 -9.10 17.27 -0.87
C THR A 13 -8.38 16.39 0.14
N ALA A 14 -9.05 16.02 1.24
CA ALA A 14 -8.51 15.07 2.21
C ALA A 14 -8.33 13.68 1.58
N ALA A 15 -9.32 13.20 0.83
CA ALA A 15 -9.23 11.91 0.12
C ALA A 15 -8.09 11.89 -0.91
N LEU A 16 -7.88 12.97 -1.67
CA LEU A 16 -6.78 13.07 -2.65
C LEU A 16 -5.40 13.13 -2.00
N ARG A 17 -5.28 13.79 -0.83
CA ARG A 17 -4.03 13.76 -0.06
C ARG A 17 -3.77 12.36 0.48
N ILE A 18 -4.82 11.70 0.95
CA ILE A 18 -4.75 10.32 1.39
C ILE A 18 -4.27 9.42 0.24
N GLU A 19 -4.86 9.55 -0.95
CA GLU A 19 -4.49 8.76 -2.13
C GLU A 19 -3.04 9.03 -2.59
N HIS A 20 -2.64 10.31 -2.67
CA HIS A 20 -1.27 10.68 -3.05
C HIS A 20 -0.22 10.19 -2.05
N ASP A 21 -0.53 10.22 -0.76
CA ASP A 21 0.39 9.79 0.29
C ASP A 21 0.43 8.25 0.41
N ILE A 22 -0.68 7.55 0.13
CA ILE A 22 -0.67 6.08 -0.09
C ILE A 22 0.24 5.75 -1.26
N GLU A 23 0.13 6.46 -2.38
CA GLU A 23 0.95 6.23 -3.57
C GLU A 23 2.43 6.51 -3.30
N ALA A 24 2.73 7.58 -2.54
CA ALA A 24 4.08 7.89 -2.11
C ALA A 24 4.65 6.83 -1.16
N LYS A 25 3.85 6.32 -0.23
CA LYS A 25 4.23 5.21 0.65
C LYS A 25 4.31 3.88 -0.09
N ALA A 26 3.60 3.69 -1.21
CA ALA A 26 3.66 2.44 -1.99
C ALA A 26 5.03 2.29 -2.64
N ARG A 27 5.71 3.42 -2.87
CA ARG A 27 7.10 3.48 -3.34
C ARG A 27 8.13 3.17 -2.24
N GLU A 28 7.79 3.33 -0.95
CA GLU A 28 8.66 2.95 0.18
C GLU A 28 8.66 1.43 0.44
N GLY A 29 7.75 0.68 -0.20
CA GLY A 29 7.56 -0.76 0.00
C GLY A 29 6.69 -1.09 1.23
N PRO A 30 6.23 -2.34 1.35
CA PRO A 30 5.44 -2.77 2.51
C PRO A 30 6.26 -2.63 3.79
N LYS A 31 5.60 -2.23 4.89
CA LYS A 31 6.24 -2.25 6.23
C LYS A 31 6.84 -3.64 6.47
N VAL A 32 8.06 -3.67 7.03
CA VAL A 32 8.77 -4.91 7.39
C VAL A 32 7.80 -5.81 8.14
N ASP A 33 7.58 -7.02 7.62
CA ASP A 33 6.72 -8.02 8.28
C ASP A 33 7.18 -8.17 9.73
N PRO A 34 6.36 -7.79 10.71
CA PRO A 34 6.77 -7.78 12.11
C PRO A 34 7.00 -9.21 12.63
N GLY A 35 6.70 -10.24 11.82
CA GLY A 35 6.92 -11.64 12.11
C GLY A 35 5.62 -12.35 12.45
N PRO A 36 5.67 -13.67 12.71
CA PRO A 36 4.48 -14.43 13.00
C PRO A 36 3.84 -13.96 14.31
N ARG A 37 2.52 -13.76 14.29
CA ARG A 37 1.72 -13.54 15.49
C ARG A 37 1.45 -14.90 16.13
N THR A 38 2.07 -15.16 17.28
CA THR A 38 2.06 -16.51 17.89
C THR A 38 1.61 -16.52 19.34
N SER A 39 1.50 -15.34 19.96
CA SER A 39 1.14 -15.22 21.37
C SER A 39 -0.18 -14.47 21.53
N ASP A 40 -0.85 -14.72 22.63
CA ASP A 40 -2.09 -14.06 22.96
C ASP A 40 -1.81 -12.62 23.44
N MET A 41 -2.79 -11.74 23.22
CA MET A 41 -2.79 -10.38 23.78
C MET A 41 -4.20 -9.97 24.16
N THR A 42 -4.32 -9.11 25.15
CA THR A 42 -5.61 -8.51 25.49
C THR A 42 -6.05 -7.51 24.42
N VAL A 43 -7.36 -7.28 24.30
CA VAL A 43 -7.94 -6.22 23.44
C VAL A 43 -7.30 -4.87 23.75
N GLY A 44 -7.06 -4.57 25.03
CA GLY A 44 -6.39 -3.33 25.43
C GLY A 44 -4.96 -3.21 24.90
N GLU A 45 -4.16 -4.27 25.03
CA GLU A 45 -2.80 -4.29 24.48
C GLU A 45 -2.80 -4.18 22.95
N ALA A 46 -3.70 -4.89 22.28
CA ALA A 46 -3.86 -4.86 20.83
C ALA A 46 -4.20 -3.46 20.32
N LEU A 47 -5.21 -2.81 20.91
CA LEU A 47 -5.61 -1.45 20.54
C LEU A 47 -4.49 -0.45 20.80
N GLN A 48 -3.73 -0.61 21.88
CA GLN A 48 -2.60 0.26 22.20
C GLN A 48 -1.48 0.13 21.14
N GLU A 49 -1.11 -1.10 20.77
CA GLU A 49 -0.08 -1.36 19.75
C GLU A 49 -0.48 -0.78 18.39
N ILE A 50 -1.73 -1.01 17.96
CA ILE A 50 -2.26 -0.46 16.70
C ILE A 50 -2.24 1.06 16.73
N LYS A 51 -2.71 1.66 17.85
CA LYS A 51 -2.73 3.11 18.03
C LYS A 51 -1.31 3.68 17.98
N ASP A 52 -0.35 3.09 18.67
CA ASP A 52 1.04 3.59 18.66
C ASP A 52 1.67 3.46 17.26
N ASN A 53 1.39 2.38 16.53
CA ASN A 53 1.84 2.22 15.14
C ASN A 53 1.20 3.28 14.20
N MET A 54 -0.12 3.47 14.26
CA MET A 54 -0.82 4.45 13.43
C MET A 54 -0.48 5.90 13.81
N MET A 55 -0.33 6.22 15.08
CA MET A 55 -0.01 7.59 15.49
C MET A 55 1.47 7.96 15.33
N SER A 56 2.35 6.99 15.02
CA SER A 56 3.78 7.25 14.78
C SER A 56 4.06 8.11 13.54
N GLU A 57 3.12 8.14 12.59
CA GLU A 57 3.23 8.92 11.37
C GLU A 57 2.09 9.94 11.32
N LYS A 58 2.43 11.21 11.05
CA LYS A 58 1.47 12.32 10.97
C LYS A 58 0.29 12.05 10.04
N PHE A 59 0.51 11.23 9.01
CA PHE A 59 -0.48 10.86 8.01
C PHE A 59 -1.58 9.92 8.56
N TRP A 60 -1.21 9.00 9.46
CA TRP A 60 -2.10 7.97 9.98
C TRP A 60 -2.75 8.35 11.32
N VAL A 61 -2.50 9.56 11.82
CA VAL A 61 -3.02 10.06 13.10
C VAL A 61 -4.54 10.01 13.16
N ASP A 62 -5.23 10.32 12.06
CA ASP A 62 -6.70 10.30 12.02
C ASP A 62 -7.25 8.87 12.13
N LEU A 63 -6.59 7.88 11.52
CA LEU A 63 -6.92 6.46 11.72
C LEU A 63 -6.63 6.01 13.16
N GLY A 64 -5.47 6.41 13.69
CA GLY A 64 -5.07 6.11 15.06
C GLY A 64 -6.01 6.70 16.10
N GLN A 65 -6.64 7.83 15.80
CA GLN A 65 -7.64 8.48 16.64
C GLN A 65 -8.89 7.61 16.83
N GLY A 66 -9.39 6.95 15.78
CA GLY A 66 -10.53 6.03 15.91
C GLY A 66 -10.22 4.81 16.80
N VAL A 67 -8.97 4.30 16.74
CA VAL A 67 -8.50 3.22 17.61
C VAL A 67 -8.36 3.70 19.07
N PHE A 68 -7.86 4.91 19.28
CA PHE A 68 -7.80 5.55 20.59
C PHE A 68 -9.20 5.72 21.22
N GLU A 69 -10.16 6.23 20.44
CA GLU A 69 -11.54 6.42 20.89
C GLU A 69 -12.24 5.11 21.22
N THR A 70 -11.98 4.06 20.45
CA THR A 70 -12.43 2.70 20.76
C THR A 70 -11.97 2.27 22.16
N ARG A 71 -10.67 2.44 22.44
CA ARG A 71 -10.10 2.08 23.74
C ARG A 71 -10.76 2.89 24.86
N GLN A 72 -10.86 4.21 24.70
CA GLN A 72 -11.47 5.10 25.70
C GLN A 72 -12.94 4.73 25.95
N ALA A 73 -13.68 4.34 24.92
CA ALA A 73 -15.06 3.90 25.05
C ALA A 73 -15.18 2.57 25.81
N LEU A 74 -14.24 1.64 25.61
CA LEU A 74 -14.15 0.39 26.36
C LEU A 74 -13.72 0.59 27.83
N GLU A 75 -12.91 1.60 28.15
CA GLU A 75 -12.53 1.94 29.53
C GLU A 75 -13.73 2.33 30.40
N GLN A 76 -14.80 2.85 29.78
CA GLN A 76 -16.04 3.23 30.48
C GLN A 76 -16.84 2.02 30.97
N ASN A 77 -16.53 0.81 30.50
CA ASN A 77 -17.22 -0.45 30.87
C ASN A 77 -18.75 -0.38 30.81
N SER A 78 -19.31 0.46 29.94
CA SER A 78 -20.74 0.66 29.76
C SER A 78 -21.24 0.05 28.45
N GLU A 79 -22.53 -0.25 28.35
CA GLU A 79 -23.13 -0.74 27.10
C GLU A 79 -23.03 0.30 25.97
N GLU A 80 -23.19 1.57 26.31
CA GLU A 80 -23.04 2.70 25.39
C GLU A 80 -21.59 2.84 24.91
N GLY A 81 -20.62 2.64 25.81
CA GLY A 81 -19.20 2.60 25.48
C GLY A 81 -18.86 1.45 24.52
N ARG A 82 -19.46 0.27 24.71
CA ARG A 82 -19.29 -0.87 23.78
C ARG A 82 -19.86 -0.59 22.40
N LYS A 83 -21.07 -0.02 22.30
CA LYS A 83 -21.67 0.38 21.01
C LYS A 83 -20.82 1.44 20.30
N LYS A 84 -20.29 2.41 21.04
CA LYS A 84 -19.38 3.42 20.49
C LYS A 84 -18.07 2.78 20.00
N ALA A 85 -17.49 1.88 20.78
CA ALA A 85 -16.28 1.16 20.40
C ALA A 85 -16.45 0.34 19.11
N GLU A 86 -17.57 -0.37 18.98
CA GLU A 86 -17.92 -1.12 17.78
C GLU A 86 -18.04 -0.21 16.55
N ALA A 87 -18.72 0.93 16.68
CA ALA A 87 -18.88 1.91 15.61
C ALA A 87 -17.53 2.48 15.15
N CYS A 88 -16.67 2.89 16.09
CA CYS A 88 -15.34 3.40 15.79
C CYS A 88 -14.47 2.35 15.09
N LEU A 89 -14.47 1.09 15.55
CA LEU A 89 -13.70 0.01 14.92
C LEU A 89 -14.19 -0.31 13.51
N LYS A 90 -15.50 -0.24 13.28
CA LYS A 90 -16.08 -0.42 11.96
C LYS A 90 -15.58 0.66 11.00
N GLU A 91 -15.65 1.92 11.41
CA GLU A 91 -15.18 3.04 10.60
C GLU A 91 -13.68 2.93 10.29
N VAL A 92 -12.85 2.61 11.29
CA VAL A 92 -11.41 2.41 11.08
C VAL A 92 -11.15 1.23 10.12
N SER A 93 -11.86 0.11 10.27
CA SER A 93 -11.68 -1.04 9.37
C SER A 93 -12.08 -0.72 7.93
N ASP A 94 -13.19 -0.01 7.74
CA ASP A 94 -13.65 0.41 6.41
C ASP A 94 -12.63 1.38 5.77
N GLN A 95 -12.09 2.33 6.54
CA GLN A 95 -11.01 3.20 6.07
C GLN A 95 -9.76 2.38 5.67
N ILE A 96 -9.28 1.44 6.49
CA ILE A 96 -8.11 0.60 6.15
C ILE A 96 -8.39 -0.26 4.91
N LYS A 97 -9.62 -0.76 4.75
CA LYS A 97 -10.04 -1.54 3.59
C LYS A 97 -9.93 -0.72 2.30
N ASP A 98 -10.35 0.54 2.34
CA ASP A 98 -10.30 1.45 1.20
C ASP A 98 -8.87 1.91 0.90
N LEU A 99 -7.99 1.98 1.90
CA LEU A 99 -6.58 2.38 1.81
C LEU A 99 -5.65 1.36 1.11
N GLN A 100 -6.16 0.49 0.23
CA GLN A 100 -5.41 -0.60 -0.41
C GLN A 100 -4.55 -1.39 0.58
N SER A 101 -5.15 -2.14 1.51
CA SER A 101 -4.70 -3.36 2.23
C SER A 101 -3.24 -3.57 2.69
N MET A 102 -2.19 -2.93 2.18
CA MET A 102 -0.78 -3.28 2.32
C MET A 102 -0.14 -2.67 3.58
N TYR A 103 -0.62 -1.52 4.05
CA TYR A 103 -0.01 -0.81 5.19
C TYR A 103 -0.38 -1.39 6.55
N PHE A 104 -1.64 -1.81 6.67
CA PHE A 104 -2.23 -2.20 7.95
C PHE A 104 -3.00 -3.52 7.82
N ALA A 105 -2.55 -4.44 6.93
CA ALA A 105 -3.18 -5.75 6.76
C ALA A 105 -3.31 -6.50 8.09
N ASN A 106 -2.23 -6.45 8.88
CA ASN A 106 -2.11 -7.14 10.14
C ASN A 106 -3.00 -6.49 11.21
N GLU A 107 -2.95 -5.16 11.32
CA GLU A 107 -3.77 -4.36 12.23
C GLU A 107 -5.25 -4.50 11.90
N ARG A 108 -5.62 -4.49 10.61
CA ARG A 108 -7.00 -4.75 10.18
C ARG A 108 -7.47 -6.14 10.56
N ASN A 109 -6.62 -7.16 10.43
CA ASN A 109 -6.97 -8.51 10.88
C ASN A 109 -7.29 -8.52 12.38
N VAL A 110 -6.49 -7.84 13.20
CA VAL A 110 -6.80 -7.68 14.63
C VAL A 110 -8.13 -6.97 14.87
N ILE A 111 -8.35 -5.86 14.18
CA ILE A 111 -9.59 -5.08 14.29
C ILE A 111 -10.80 -5.94 13.93
N GLU A 112 -10.73 -6.72 12.86
CA GLU A 112 -11.78 -7.65 12.46
C GLU A 112 -11.99 -8.77 13.48
N GLN A 113 -10.92 -9.29 14.10
CA GLN A 113 -11.06 -10.25 15.20
C GLN A 113 -11.78 -9.64 16.39
N ILE A 114 -11.43 -8.41 16.79
CA ILE A 114 -12.12 -7.69 17.88
C ILE A 114 -13.59 -7.46 17.50
N ARG A 115 -13.88 -7.04 16.26
CA ARG A 115 -15.25 -6.85 15.77
C ARG A 115 -16.07 -8.14 15.82
N SER A 116 -15.48 -9.27 15.44
CA SER A 116 -16.17 -10.57 15.51
C SER A 116 -16.57 -10.97 16.94
N LEU A 117 -15.90 -10.43 17.96
CA LEU A 117 -16.30 -10.64 19.37
C LEU A 117 -17.54 -9.82 19.73
N PHE A 118 -17.68 -8.59 19.21
CA PHE A 118 -18.89 -7.79 19.40
C PHE A 118 -20.12 -8.44 18.76
N GLU A 119 -19.97 -9.07 17.60
CA GLU A 119 -21.05 -9.79 16.91
C GLU A 119 -21.53 -11.05 17.68
N ARG A 120 -20.71 -11.58 18.59
CA ARG A 120 -21.04 -12.76 19.41
C ARG A 120 -21.77 -12.41 20.72
N GLU A 121 -22.12 -11.14 20.94
CA GLU A 121 -22.74 -10.62 22.17
C GLU A 121 -21.95 -10.90 23.47
N GLU A 122 -20.68 -11.27 23.36
CA GLU A 122 -19.81 -11.43 24.52
C GLU A 122 -19.45 -10.05 25.10
N ALA A 123 -19.31 -9.95 26.42
CA ALA A 123 -18.88 -8.70 27.06
C ALA A 123 -17.41 -8.40 26.72
N VAL A 124 -17.18 -7.78 25.56
CA VAL A 124 -15.87 -7.32 25.13
C VAL A 124 -15.41 -6.23 26.10
N THR A 125 -14.25 -6.44 26.71
CA THR A 125 -13.58 -5.51 27.62
C THR A 125 -12.12 -5.39 27.19
N LEU A 126 -11.40 -4.42 27.75
CA LEU A 126 -9.96 -4.32 27.53
C LEU A 126 -9.18 -5.57 27.97
N GLY A 127 -9.71 -6.36 28.90
CA GLY A 127 -9.09 -7.61 29.37
C GLY A 127 -9.45 -8.85 28.55
N THR A 128 -10.35 -8.73 27.55
CA THR A 128 -10.72 -9.85 26.69
C THR A 128 -9.49 -10.33 25.91
N CYS A 129 -9.25 -11.64 25.94
CA CYS A 129 -8.06 -12.24 25.33
C CYS A 129 -8.28 -12.49 23.83
N LEU A 130 -7.32 -12.07 23.02
CA LEU A 130 -7.24 -12.34 21.58
C LEU A 130 -6.14 -13.38 21.35
N ALA A 131 -6.54 -14.53 20.80
CA ALA A 131 -5.64 -15.66 20.61
C ALA A 131 -4.71 -15.45 19.40
N GLY A 132 -3.40 -15.61 19.60
CA GLY A 132 -2.42 -15.57 18.51
C GLY A 132 -2.32 -14.24 17.77
N VAL A 133 -2.63 -13.12 18.44
CA VAL A 133 -2.64 -11.79 17.84
C VAL A 133 -1.38 -10.98 18.14
N ARG A 134 -0.64 -11.26 19.21
CA ARG A 134 0.61 -10.56 19.52
C ARG A 134 1.69 -10.93 18.53
N THR A 135 2.34 -9.92 17.96
CA THR A 135 3.59 -10.11 17.23
C THR A 135 4.68 -10.50 18.21
N THR A 136 5.19 -11.73 18.11
CA THR A 136 6.37 -12.14 18.87
C THR A 136 7.62 -11.74 18.10
N ARG A 137 8.21 -10.61 18.46
CA ARG A 137 9.57 -10.30 18.05
C ARG A 137 10.49 -11.18 18.91
N SER A 138 11.09 -12.21 18.33
CA SER A 138 12.20 -12.91 19.00
C SER A 138 13.33 -11.90 19.19
N GLU A 139 13.66 -11.58 20.44
CA GLU A 139 14.88 -10.83 20.76
C GLU A 139 16.08 -11.66 20.26
N GLY A 140 16.71 -11.23 19.18
CA GLY A 140 17.98 -11.81 18.71
C GLY A 140 17.98 -12.56 17.36
N GLN A 141 17.31 -12.06 16.31
CA GLN A 141 17.64 -12.43 14.93
C GLN A 141 17.93 -11.20 14.06
N GLU A 142 19.12 -10.63 14.28
CA GLU A 142 19.87 -10.03 13.17
C GLU A 142 20.30 -11.15 12.22
N THR A 143 20.03 -10.96 10.92
CA THR A 143 20.66 -11.65 9.77
C THR A 143 20.53 -13.18 9.67
N GLY A 144 19.95 -13.61 8.55
CA GLY A 144 20.19 -14.96 8.01
C GLY A 144 19.17 -16.01 8.41
N LYS A 145 18.01 -16.00 7.75
CA LYS A 145 17.20 -17.18 7.33
C LYS A 145 15.84 -16.69 6.79
N GLN A 146 15.87 -15.87 5.74
CA GLN A 146 14.69 -15.35 5.06
C GLN A 146 14.45 -16.01 3.68
N GLU A 147 15.13 -17.11 3.35
CA GLU A 147 15.17 -17.61 1.97
C GLU A 147 14.22 -18.79 1.64
N HIS A 148 13.54 -19.39 2.61
CA HIS A 148 12.72 -20.59 2.36
C HIS A 148 11.22 -20.45 2.54
N ARG A 149 10.69 -19.30 3.01
CA ARG A 149 9.24 -19.11 3.22
C ARG A 149 8.63 -17.98 2.38
N ALA A 150 9.35 -17.45 1.39
CA ALA A 150 8.80 -16.49 0.41
C ALA A 150 8.06 -17.16 -0.76
N LYS A 151 8.27 -18.48 -0.99
CA LYS A 151 7.75 -19.18 -2.18
C LYS A 151 6.25 -19.56 -2.13
N GLY A 152 5.59 -19.44 -0.97
CA GLY A 152 4.17 -19.79 -0.81
C GLY A 152 3.18 -18.63 -0.98
N LEU A 153 3.63 -17.38 -0.86
CA LEU A 153 2.78 -16.17 -0.97
C LEU A 153 3.02 -15.37 -2.25
N GLN A 154 4.10 -15.64 -2.98
CA GLN A 154 4.38 -15.03 -4.28
C GLN A 154 3.39 -15.46 -5.39
N GLN A 155 2.67 -16.58 -5.24
CA GLN A 155 1.68 -17.01 -6.25
C GLN A 155 0.33 -16.25 -6.17
N ALA A 156 0.00 -15.60 -5.06
CA ALA A 156 -1.22 -14.78 -4.95
C ALA A 156 -0.99 -13.31 -5.33
N GLY A 157 0.27 -12.83 -5.28
CA GLY A 157 0.64 -11.47 -5.68
C GLY A 157 0.70 -11.27 -7.21
N SER A 158 1.01 -12.32 -7.97
CA SER A 158 1.12 -12.24 -9.44
C SER A 158 -0.22 -12.11 -10.16
N GLU A 159 -1.34 -12.40 -9.50
CA GLU A 159 -2.68 -12.31 -10.11
C GLU A 159 -3.39 -10.97 -9.79
N VAL A 160 -2.94 -10.24 -8.76
CA VAL A 160 -3.56 -8.96 -8.34
C VAL A 160 -2.98 -7.76 -9.09
N ILE A 161 -1.75 -7.86 -9.60
CA ILE A 161 -1.19 -6.85 -10.52
C ILE A 161 -1.98 -6.81 -11.84
N HIS A 162 -2.74 -7.86 -12.17
CA HIS A 162 -3.50 -7.97 -13.41
C HIS A 162 -4.92 -7.35 -13.37
N GLN A 163 -5.29 -6.59 -12.32
CA GLN A 163 -6.61 -5.92 -12.24
C GLN A 163 -6.59 -4.39 -12.12
N GLN A 164 -5.44 -3.73 -12.29
CA GLN A 164 -5.40 -2.26 -12.44
C GLN A 164 -5.21 -1.86 -13.90
N GLN A 165 -6.18 -2.23 -14.75
CA GLN A 165 -6.40 -1.54 -16.02
C GLN A 165 -7.38 -0.38 -15.83
N LYS A 166 -6.84 0.84 -15.77
CA LYS A 166 -7.35 2.00 -16.54
C LYS A 166 -6.40 3.21 -16.44
N LYS A 167 -5.24 3.05 -17.09
CA LYS A 167 -4.48 4.02 -17.89
C LYS A 167 -3.12 3.38 -18.26
N GLN A 168 -3.16 2.21 -18.90
CA GLN A 168 -1.94 1.60 -19.47
C GLN A 168 -1.66 2.32 -20.78
N GLY A 169 -0.48 2.95 -20.89
CA GLY A 169 0.04 3.36 -22.20
C GLY A 169 0.65 2.17 -22.95
N PRO A 170 1.29 2.40 -24.10
CA PRO A 170 1.66 1.37 -25.09
C PRO A 170 2.98 0.65 -24.76
N TRP A 171 3.31 0.48 -23.47
CA TRP A 171 4.60 -0.06 -23.05
C TRP A 171 4.45 -1.28 -22.16
N THR A 172 5.42 -2.19 -22.28
CA THR A 172 5.52 -3.44 -21.53
C THR A 172 6.78 -3.42 -20.66
N PHE A 173 6.65 -3.86 -19.41
CA PHE A 173 7.78 -3.99 -18.49
C PHE A 173 8.25 -5.43 -18.43
N HIS A 174 9.56 -5.62 -18.58
CA HIS A 174 10.22 -6.91 -18.37
C HIS A 174 11.25 -6.75 -17.25
N GLU A 175 10.94 -7.35 -16.10
CA GLU A 175 11.90 -7.49 -15.01
C GLU A 175 12.70 -8.78 -15.23
N VAL A 176 14.02 -8.65 -15.38
CA VAL A 176 14.89 -9.82 -15.57
C VAL A 176 15.19 -10.40 -14.18
N ASN A 177 14.43 -11.43 -13.80
CA ASN A 177 14.65 -12.19 -12.56
C ASN A 177 16.16 -12.52 -12.39
N ASN A 178 16.73 -12.09 -11.26
CA ASN A 178 18.13 -12.23 -10.82
C ASN A 178 19.11 -11.09 -11.18
N LYS A 179 18.64 -9.96 -11.74
CA LYS A 179 19.44 -8.72 -11.84
C LYS A 179 18.61 -7.50 -11.50
N SER A 180 19.23 -6.48 -10.93
CA SER A 180 18.64 -5.15 -10.67
C SER A 180 18.50 -4.33 -11.96
N GLU A 181 18.11 -4.97 -13.06
CA GLU A 181 17.96 -4.38 -14.39
C GLU A 181 16.48 -4.44 -14.80
N VAL A 182 15.92 -3.31 -15.22
CA VAL A 182 14.53 -3.18 -15.70
C VAL A 182 14.55 -2.82 -17.18
N THR A 183 13.88 -3.62 -18.00
CA THR A 183 13.73 -3.33 -19.43
C THR A 183 12.31 -2.83 -19.69
N VAL A 184 12.21 -1.71 -20.41
CA VAL A 184 10.95 -1.12 -20.85
C VAL A 184 10.88 -1.21 -22.37
N GLU A 185 9.92 -1.97 -22.88
CA GLU A 185 9.66 -2.08 -24.31
C GLU A 185 8.49 -1.19 -24.69
N ILE A 186 8.66 -0.41 -25.76
CA ILE A 186 7.68 0.58 -26.21
C ILE A 186 7.45 0.35 -27.70
N GLU A 187 6.20 0.05 -28.06
CA GLU A 187 5.82 -0.06 -29.47
C GLU A 187 5.84 1.33 -30.11
N VAL A 188 6.51 1.43 -31.26
CA VAL A 188 6.59 2.67 -32.03
C VAL A 188 6.12 2.43 -33.47
N PRO A 189 5.56 3.45 -34.16
CA PRO A 189 5.17 3.32 -35.55
C PRO A 189 6.33 2.81 -36.43
N PRO A 190 6.07 2.00 -37.46
CA PRO A 190 7.12 1.38 -38.29
C PRO A 190 7.97 2.40 -39.07
N SER A 191 7.47 3.63 -39.24
CA SER A 191 8.20 4.73 -39.87
C SER A 191 9.13 5.48 -38.91
N THR A 192 9.18 5.11 -37.62
CA THR A 192 9.95 5.83 -36.60
C THR A 192 11.44 5.66 -36.83
N GLN A 193 12.17 6.78 -36.94
CA GLN A 193 13.63 6.76 -37.02
C GLN A 193 14.24 7.12 -35.67
N LYS A 194 15.52 6.79 -35.46
CA LYS A 194 16.26 7.19 -34.24
C LYS A 194 16.20 8.71 -33.99
N ALA A 195 16.18 9.52 -35.04
CA ALA A 195 16.09 10.98 -34.96
C ALA A 195 14.74 11.49 -34.44
N ASP A 196 13.70 10.64 -34.49
CA ASP A 196 12.35 10.96 -34.03
C ASP A 196 12.16 10.63 -32.53
N ILE A 197 13.14 9.99 -31.90
CA ILE A 197 13.09 9.53 -30.50
C ILE A 197 13.95 10.44 -29.64
N THR A 198 13.35 10.98 -28.58
CA THR A 198 14.04 11.71 -27.52
C THR A 198 13.89 10.93 -26.22
N VAL A 199 14.99 10.37 -25.74
CA VAL A 199 15.06 9.72 -24.42
C VAL A 199 15.89 10.59 -23.48
N LYS A 200 15.30 11.02 -22.36
CA LYS A 200 16.03 11.67 -21.26
C LYS A 200 15.91 10.81 -20.02
N MET A 201 17.05 10.26 -19.61
CA MET A 201 17.20 9.53 -18.37
C MET A 201 17.82 10.45 -17.32
N GLN A 202 17.17 10.55 -16.17
CA GLN A 202 17.67 11.20 -14.97
C GLN A 202 17.61 10.19 -13.83
N PRO A 203 18.36 10.37 -12.72
CA PRO A 203 18.37 9.40 -11.64
C PRO A 203 16.96 9.03 -11.17
N THR A 204 16.06 10.01 -11.07
CA THR A 204 14.70 9.79 -10.57
C THR A 204 13.60 10.05 -11.59
N ARG A 205 13.92 10.24 -12.88
CA ARG A 205 12.91 10.60 -13.91
C ARG A 205 13.25 10.02 -15.27
N LEU A 206 12.24 9.51 -15.97
CA LEU A 206 12.33 9.03 -17.34
C LEU A 206 11.36 9.81 -18.23
N LEU A 207 11.89 10.37 -19.31
CA LEU A 207 11.12 11.00 -20.37
C LEU A 207 11.44 10.29 -21.69
N ILE A 208 10.41 9.74 -22.33
CA ILE A 208 10.50 9.16 -23.66
C ILE A 208 9.46 9.85 -24.54
N ASP A 209 9.94 10.52 -25.56
CA ASP A 209 9.10 11.20 -26.54
C ASP A 209 9.42 10.67 -27.94
N VAL A 210 8.38 10.24 -28.67
CA VAL A 210 8.50 9.66 -30.00
C VAL A 210 7.67 10.50 -30.97
N LYS A 211 8.32 11.17 -31.90
CA LYS A 211 7.66 12.04 -32.87
C LYS A 211 6.75 11.22 -33.79
N GLY A 212 5.49 11.66 -33.91
CA GLY A 212 4.46 10.95 -34.69
C GLY A 212 3.70 9.87 -33.91
N HIS A 213 4.08 9.60 -32.65
CA HIS A 213 3.30 8.75 -31.76
C HIS A 213 2.02 9.47 -31.27
N GLU A 214 0.90 8.76 -31.10
CA GLU A 214 -0.39 9.38 -30.72
C GLU A 214 -0.38 9.90 -29.27
N MET A 215 0.36 9.21 -28.39
CA MET A 215 0.48 9.54 -26.97
C MET A 215 1.79 10.27 -26.63
N ARG A 216 2.09 11.43 -27.24
CA ARG A 216 3.30 12.20 -26.88
C ARG A 216 3.08 13.08 -25.63
N PRO A 217 4.03 13.13 -24.67
CA PRO A 217 5.19 12.23 -24.53
C PRO A 217 4.74 10.81 -24.15
N VAL A 218 5.42 9.79 -24.68
CA VAL A 218 5.06 8.39 -24.48
C VAL A 218 5.22 8.01 -23.02
N ILE A 219 6.34 8.42 -22.40
CA ILE A 219 6.53 8.34 -20.96
C ILE A 219 7.02 9.69 -20.48
N ASP A 220 6.37 10.25 -19.45
CA ASP A 220 6.89 11.37 -18.67
C ASP A 220 6.53 11.14 -17.20
N GLY A 221 7.49 10.63 -16.43
CA GLY A 221 7.22 10.24 -15.06
C GLY A 221 8.46 10.09 -14.20
N ASN A 222 8.23 10.18 -12.89
CA ASN A 222 9.25 9.89 -11.90
C ASN A 222 9.44 8.37 -11.78
N LEU A 223 10.70 7.94 -11.68
CA LEU A 223 11.08 6.56 -11.43
C LEU A 223 10.85 6.22 -9.95
N CYS A 224 10.57 4.94 -9.68
CA CYS A 224 10.35 4.44 -8.32
C CYS A 224 11.64 4.36 -7.48
N GLY A 225 12.80 4.43 -8.11
CA GLY A 225 14.11 4.45 -7.47
C GLY A 225 15.14 5.20 -8.32
N GLU A 226 16.30 5.47 -7.74
CA GLU A 226 17.41 6.06 -8.47
C GLU A 226 18.01 5.05 -9.45
N ILE A 227 18.20 5.45 -10.70
CA ILE A 227 18.87 4.64 -11.72
C ILE A 227 20.30 5.14 -11.95
N ASP A 228 21.20 4.20 -12.27
CA ASP A 228 22.50 4.53 -12.82
C ASP A 228 22.33 5.00 -14.27
N VAL A 229 22.31 6.33 -14.45
CA VAL A 229 22.13 6.95 -15.77
C VAL A 229 23.30 6.64 -16.70
N GLU A 230 24.52 6.46 -16.17
CA GLU A 230 25.70 6.15 -16.99
C GLU A 230 25.69 4.68 -17.46
N GLY A 231 25.16 3.78 -16.64
CA GLY A 231 24.95 2.36 -16.97
C GLY A 231 23.69 2.08 -17.79
N SER A 232 22.77 3.04 -17.89
CA SER A 232 21.51 2.88 -18.63
C SER A 232 21.68 3.18 -20.12
N SER A 233 21.01 2.41 -20.97
CA SER A 233 21.04 2.61 -22.42
C SER A 233 19.66 2.38 -23.05
N TRP A 234 19.47 2.87 -24.27
CA TRP A 234 18.27 2.60 -25.05
C TRP A 234 18.66 2.24 -26.48
N THR A 235 17.84 1.41 -27.11
CA THR A 235 18.01 0.98 -28.50
C THR A 235 16.67 1.07 -29.23
N LEU A 236 16.73 1.21 -30.54
CA LEU A 236 15.58 1.07 -31.42
C LEU A 236 15.78 -0.24 -32.18
N GLU A 237 14.91 -1.21 -31.94
CA GLU A 237 14.97 -2.52 -32.59
C GLU A 237 13.97 -2.58 -33.74
N GLU A 238 14.43 -3.07 -34.90
CA GLU A 238 13.55 -3.37 -36.02
C GLU A 238 13.06 -4.81 -35.86
N HIS A 239 11.82 -4.96 -35.40
CA HIS A 239 11.19 -6.28 -35.38
C HIS A 239 10.82 -6.64 -36.82
N LEU A 240 11.65 -7.46 -37.47
CA LEU A 240 11.32 -8.05 -38.77
C LEU A 240 10.10 -8.96 -38.56
N ALA A 241 8.93 -8.48 -38.97
CA ALA A 241 7.76 -9.33 -39.07
C ALA A 241 8.04 -10.41 -40.13
N LEU A 242 8.21 -11.66 -39.66
CA LEU A 242 8.30 -12.86 -40.49
C LEU A 242 6.99 -13.14 -41.22
#